data_AF-A0A535BFH9-F1
#
_entry.id   AF-A0A535BFH9-F1
#
_cell.length_a   1.000
_cell.length_b   1.000
_cell.length_c   1.000
_cell.angle_alpha   90.00
_cell.angle_beta   90.00
_cell.angle_gamma   90.00
#
_symmetry.space_group_name_H-M   'P 1'
#
loop_
_entity.id
_entity.type
_entity.pdbx_description
1 polymer ?
#
loop_
_entity_poly.entity_id
_entity_poly.type
_entity_poly.pdbx_seq_one_letter_code
_entity_poly.pdbx_strand_id
1 'polypeptide(L)' 'METGVKLNVTKTIRSSKSGMLLPREGTLVSVTENLGRTLLLVEFEGGQYEYLFEYEVEFENGNRSRQKYGAGANAHI' A
#
# COMPACT_ATOMS: atom_id res chain seq x y z
N MET A 1 -0.40 8.22 6.63
CA MET A 1 0.78 7.36 6.48
C MET A 1 2.00 8.25 6.30
N GLU A 2 3.16 7.85 6.79
CA GLU A 2 4.41 8.61 6.69
C GLU A 2 5.22 8.07 5.50
N THR A 3 5.75 8.94 4.65
CA THR A 3 6.59 8.53 3.51
C THR A 3 8.04 8.27 3.98
N GLY A 4 8.81 7.54 3.19
CA GLY A 4 10.16 7.09 3.54
C GLY A 4 10.21 5.87 4.47
N VAL A 5 9.04 5.35 4.88
CA VAL A 5 8.96 4.13 5.70
C VAL A 5 9.01 2.87 4.83
N LYS A 6 9.60 1.82 5.40
CA LYS A 6 9.58 0.49 4.80
C LYS A 6 8.23 -0.19 4.98
N LEU A 7 7.85 -0.97 3.98
CA LEU A 7 6.68 -1.84 4.01
C LEU A 7 6.98 -3.16 3.32
N ASN A 8 6.22 -4.18 3.68
CA ASN A 8 6.26 -5.50 3.08
C ASN A 8 4.99 -5.74 2.26
N VAL A 9 5.12 -6.32 1.07
CA VAL A 9 3.96 -6.75 0.28
C VAL A 9 3.43 -8.10 0.76
N THR A 10 2.12 -8.15 1.02
CA THR A 10 1.45 -9.32 1.59
C THR A 10 1.28 -10.46 0.57
N LYS A 11 1.36 -10.13 -0.73
CA LYS A 11 1.24 -11.09 -1.84
C LYS A 11 2.33 -10.86 -2.88
N THR A 12 2.52 -11.85 -3.75
CA THR A 12 3.41 -11.72 -4.90
C THR A 12 2.84 -10.70 -5.87
N ILE A 13 3.62 -9.67 -6.18
CA ILE A 13 3.24 -8.61 -7.13
C ILE A 13 4.15 -8.71 -8.34
N ARG A 14 3.55 -8.58 -9.53
CA ARG A 14 4.27 -8.49 -10.79
C ARG A 14 4.23 -7.05 -11.26
N SER A 15 5.40 -6.49 -11.57
CA SER A 15 5.52 -5.13 -12.10
C SER A 15 4.66 -4.98 -13.37
N SER A 16 3.85 -3.92 -13.41
CA SER A 16 3.06 -3.57 -14.59
C SER A 16 3.94 -3.16 -15.78
N LYS A 17 5.12 -2.57 -15.49
CA LYS A 17 6.07 -2.08 -16.49
C LYS A 17 6.98 -3.17 -17.05
N SER A 18 7.57 -4.00 -16.19
CA SER A 18 8.59 -4.97 -16.59
C SER A 18 8.09 -6.41 -16.67
N GLY A 19 6.94 -6.71 -16.08
CA GLY A 19 6.47 -8.08 -15.92
C GLY A 19 7.31 -8.92 -14.95
N MET A 20 8.32 -8.36 -14.28
CA MET A 20 9.12 -9.09 -13.29
C MET A 20 8.40 -9.16 -11.95
N LEU A 21 8.74 -10.16 -11.13
CA LEU A 21 8.26 -10.22 -9.75
C LEU A 21 8.98 -9.15 -8.93
N LEU A 22 8.20 -8.37 -8.18
CA LEU A 22 8.74 -7.34 -7.30
C LEU A 22 9.27 -7.97 -6.00
N PRO A 23 10.32 -7.39 -5.39
CA PRO A 23 10.77 -7.75 -4.06
C PRO A 23 9.65 -7.70 -3.01
N ARG A 24 9.85 -8.41 -1.89
CA ARG A 24 8.88 -8.42 -0.79
C ARG A 24 8.85 -7.11 0.00
N GLU A 25 9.96 -6.38 0.03
CA GLU A 25 10.09 -5.12 0.75
C GLU A 25 10.13 -3.95 -0.25
N GLY A 26 9.53 -2.82 0.13
CA GLY A 26 9.61 -1.57 -0.59
C GLY A 26 9.54 -0.35 0.34
N THR A 27 9.74 0.83 -0.21
CA THR A 27 9.69 2.11 0.52
C THR A 27 8.50 2.94 0.04
N LEU A 28 7.69 3.46 0.96
CA LEU A 28 6.56 4.32 0.61
C LEU A 28 7.06 5.69 0.15
N VAL A 29 6.79 6.05 -1.10
CA VAL A 29 7.21 7.32 -1.70
C VAL A 29 6.11 8.37 -1.61
N SER A 30 4.87 7.99 -1.94
CA SER A 30 3.74 8.90 -1.89
C SER A 30 2.42 8.17 -1.62
N VAL A 31 1.43 8.95 -1.20
CA VAL A 31 0.06 8.49 -0.98
C VAL A 31 -0.87 9.39 -1.77
N THR A 32 -1.82 8.82 -2.50
CA THR A 32 -2.77 9.58 -3.31
C THR A 32 -4.15 8.95 -3.24
N GLU A 33 -5.18 9.78 -3.15
CA GLU A 33 -6.58 9.36 -3.22
C GLU A 33 -7.05 9.32 -4.67
N ASN A 34 -7.66 8.21 -5.08
CA ASN A 34 -8.24 8.02 -6.41
C ASN A 34 -9.58 7.29 -6.31
N LEU A 35 -10.67 8.00 -6.63
CA LEU A 35 -12.04 7.47 -6.62
C LEU A 35 -12.43 6.79 -5.29
N GLY A 36 -12.06 7.41 -4.16
CA GLY A 36 -12.35 6.89 -2.82
C GLY A 36 -11.48 5.71 -2.40
N ARG A 37 -10.33 5.52 -3.05
CA ARG A 37 -9.32 4.52 -2.70
C ARG A 37 -7.97 5.19 -2.50
N THR A 38 -7.30 4.79 -1.44
CA THR A 38 -5.91 5.18 -1.19
C THR A 38 -4.97 4.31 -2.02
N LEU A 39 -4.14 4.97 -2.83
CA LEU A 39 -3.05 4.38 -3.61
C LEU A 39 -1.71 4.77 -3.00
N LEU A 40 -0.85 3.78 -2.83
CA LEU A 40 0.48 3.90 -2.25
C LEU A 40 1.50 3.76 -3.39
N LEU A 41 2.27 4.81 -3.68
CA LEU A 41 3.41 4.68 -4.58
C LEU A 41 4.58 4.08 -3.81
N VAL A 42 5.03 2.90 -4.21
CA VAL A 42 6.10 2.17 -3.55
C VAL A 42 7.29 2.05 -4.47
N GLU A 43 8.47 2.43 -3.97
CA GLU A 43 9.76 2.16 -4.61
C GLU A 43 10.32 0.82 -4.13
N PHE A 44 10.72 -0.02 -5.07
CA PHE A 44 11.38 -1.29 -4.85
C PHE A 44 12.85 -1.21 -5.26
N GLU A 45 13.62 -2.20 -4.81
CA GLU A 45 15.00 -2.37 -5.24
C GLU A 45 15.14 -2.34 -6.77
N GLY A 46 16.19 -1.68 -7.26
CA GLY A 46 16.41 -1.49 -8.69
C GLY A 46 15.64 -0.30 -9.30
N GLY A 47 15.07 0.58 -8.47
CA GLY A 47 14.39 1.80 -8.92
C GLY A 47 13.05 1.51 -9.62
N GLN A 48 12.42 0.39 -9.28
CA GLN A 48 11.09 0.05 -9.77
C GLN A 48 10.03 0.72 -8.90
N TYR A 49 8.97 1.24 -9.52
CA TYR A 49 7.88 1.89 -8.82
C TYR A 49 6.56 1.24 -9.19
N GLU A 50 5.69 1.02 -8.22
CA GLU A 50 4.34 0.49 -8.43
C GLU A 50 3.33 1.15 -7.49
N TYR A 51 2.11 1.34 -7.97
CA TYR A 51 1.00 1.75 -7.13
C TYR A 51 0.34 0.52 -6.50
N LEU A 52 0.28 0.49 -5.18
CA LEU A 52 -0.34 -0.58 -4.40
C LEU A 52 -1.53 -0.06 -3.60
N PHE A 53 -2.47 -0.95 -3.31
CA PHE A 53 -3.53 -0.68 -2.35
C PHE A 53 -3.06 -0.95 -0.92
N GLU A 54 -3.67 -0.27 0.05
CA GLU A 54 -3.32 -0.44 1.47
C GLU A 54 -3.42 -1.88 1.97
N TYR A 55 -4.36 -2.68 1.46
CA TYR A 55 -4.53 -4.08 1.86
C TYR A 55 -3.46 -5.02 1.28
N GLU A 56 -2.63 -4.52 0.35
CA GLU A 56 -1.55 -5.29 -0.28
C GLU A 56 -0.22 -5.14 0.46
N VAL A 57 -0.18 -4.30 1.51
CA VAL A 57 1.04 -3.98 2.25
C VAL A 57 0.86 -4.09 3.76
N GLU A 58 1.96 -4.37 4.43
CA GLU A 58 2.11 -4.32 5.89
C GLU A 58 3.30 -3.43 6.23
N PHE A 59 3.10 -2.42 7.07
CA PHE A 59 4.18 -1.55 7.53
C PHE A 59 4.98 -2.23 8.63
N GLU A 60 6.31 -2.21 8.53
CA GLU A 60 7.15 -2.63 9.64
C GLU A 60 6.93 -1.67 10.81
N ASN A 61 6.59 -2.25 11.95
CA ASN A 61 5.75 -1.62 12.96
C ASN A 61 6.39 -0.39 13.62
N GLY A 62 5.97 0.80 13.20
CA GLY A 62 5.96 2.02 13.98
C GLY A 62 4.54 2.36 14.46
N ASN A 63 3.81 1.38 15.01
CA ASN A 63 2.59 1.53 15.82
C ASN A 63 1.63 2.67 15.42
N ARG A 64 0.91 2.55 14.29
CA ARG A 64 -0.32 3.33 14.06
C ARG A 64 -1.41 2.47 13.45
N SER A 65 -2.23 1.94 14.35
CA SER A 65 -3.64 1.58 14.21
C SER A 65 -4.12 1.25 12.79
N ARG A 66 -4.38 -0.03 12.57
CA ARG A 66 -5.39 -0.57 11.66
C ARG A 66 -6.67 0.26 11.82
N GLN A 67 -6.85 1.31 11.02
CA GLN A 67 -8.14 1.99 10.92
C GLN A 67 -9.08 0.96 10.31
N LYS A 68 -9.92 0.38 11.17
CA LYS A 68 -11.05 -0.42 10.74
C LYS A 68 -11.90 0.47 9.84
N TYR A 69 -11.88 0.20 8.54
CA TYR A 69 -12.91 0.69 7.65
C TYR A 69 -14.27 0.27 8.23
N GLY A 70 -15.08 1.29 8.51
CA GLY A 70 -16.24 1.23 9.38
C GLY A 70 -17.23 0.13 9.01
N ALA A 71 -17.73 -0.52 10.06
CA ALA A 71 -19.06 -1.11 10.02
C ALA A 71 -20.04 0.01 9.64
N GLY A 72 -20.62 -0.09 8.43
CA GLY A 72 -21.77 0.71 8.03
C GLY A 72 -22.97 0.33 8.88
N ALA A 73 -23.07 0.90 10.08
CA ALA A 73 -24.31 0.98 10.82
C ALA A 73 -25.19 2.06 10.20
N ASN A 74 -26.48 1.76 10.13
CA ASN A 74 -27.63 2.65 9.89
C ASN A 74 -28.06 2.90 8.44
N ALA A 75 -29.04 2.12 8.01
CA ALA A 75 -30.16 2.63 7.21
C ALA A 75 -31.46 2.16 7.87
N HIS A 76 -31.95 2.96 8.82
CA HIS A 76 -33.34 2.97 9.26
C HIS A 76 -33.91 4.31 8.81
N ILE A 77 -34.76 4.31 7.78
CA ILE A 77 -35.96 5.14 7.65
C ILE A 77 -36.98 4.30 6.89
#